data_AF-A0A2M7WR86-F1
#
_entry.id   AF-A0A2M7WR86-F1
#
_cell.length_a   1.000
_cell.length_b   1.000
_cell.length_c   1.000
_cell.angle_alpha   90.00
_cell.angle_beta   90.00
_cell.angle_gamma   90.00
#
_symmetry.space_group_name_H-M   'P 1'
#
loop_
_entity.id
_entity.type
_entity.pdbx_description
1 polymer ?
#
loop_
_entity_poly.entity_id
_entity_poly.type
_entity_poly.pdbx_seq_one_letter_code
_entity_poly.pdbx_strand_id
1 'polypeptide(L)'
;MTLKKEKVMFDNLPDTDKGLFISCLKSWKEIVGNGTPDAESLEWKILVFTLAMNRLTRGKDFLEHTYLSAEVPELLGRIMKSFIKEEMSLEETRQQLEYCVAKLEEWRNELNNFLKSP
;
A
#
# COMPACT_ATOMS: atom_id res chain seq x y z
N MET A 1 22.21 18.86 -0.51
CA MET A 1 21.66 18.03 0.57
C MET A 1 20.15 18.02 0.40
N THR A 2 19.66 17.21 -0.54
CA THR A 2 18.25 17.21 -0.96
C THR A 2 17.47 16.46 0.12
N LEU A 3 16.89 17.18 1.08
CA LEU A 3 15.75 16.66 1.82
C LEU A 3 14.64 16.50 0.78
N LYS A 4 14.63 15.28 0.23
CA LYS A 4 13.83 14.81 -0.87
C LYS A 4 12.38 15.25 -0.65
N LYS A 5 11.80 15.89 -1.65
CA LYS A 5 10.44 16.44 -1.74
C LYS A 5 9.36 15.49 -1.16
N GLU A 6 9.65 14.20 -1.22
CA GLU A 6 8.91 13.06 -0.68
C GLU A 6 8.85 12.99 0.87
N LYS A 7 9.90 13.45 1.57
CA LYS A 7 9.87 13.60 3.03
C LYS A 7 8.93 14.74 3.44
N VAL A 8 8.94 15.83 2.68
CA VAL A 8 8.02 16.97 2.91
C VAL A 8 6.58 16.53 2.74
N MET A 9 6.28 15.72 1.72
CA MET A 9 4.96 15.10 1.56
C MET A 9 4.59 14.25 2.77
N PHE A 10 5.46 13.33 3.20
CA PHE A 10 5.20 12.49 4.38
C PHE A 10 4.97 13.31 5.66
N ASP A 11 5.79 14.33 5.89
CA ASP A 11 5.67 15.21 7.06
C ASP A 11 4.34 15.99 7.05
N ASN A 12 3.79 16.25 5.86
CA ASN A 12 2.51 16.95 5.66
C ASN A 12 1.26 16.04 5.67
N LEU A 13 1.41 14.71 5.71
CA LEU A 13 0.26 13.82 5.82
C LEU A 13 -0.45 13.99 7.18
N PRO A 14 -1.79 13.85 7.23
CA PRO A 14 -2.50 13.69 8.50
C PRO A 14 -1.94 12.52 9.32
N ASP A 15 -1.93 12.60 10.65
CA ASP A 15 -1.36 11.54 11.50
C ASP A 15 -2.05 10.18 11.33
N THR A 16 -3.34 10.19 11.01
CA THR A 16 -4.11 8.99 10.63
C THR A 16 -3.55 8.31 9.38
N ASP A 17 -3.08 9.11 8.43
CA ASP A 17 -2.62 8.69 7.12
C ASP A 17 -1.13 8.32 7.17
N LYS A 18 -0.35 8.89 8.09
CA LYS A 18 1.04 8.48 8.35
C LYS A 18 1.15 7.02 8.77
N GLY A 19 0.23 6.55 9.62
CA GLY A 19 0.19 5.14 10.04
C GLY A 19 -0.08 4.19 8.86
N LEU A 20 -1.06 4.55 8.02
CA LEU A 20 -1.39 3.83 6.80
C LEU A 20 -0.21 3.83 5.81
N PHE A 21 0.40 4.99 5.60
CA PHE A 21 1.56 5.19 4.74
C PHE A 21 2.74 4.32 5.17
N ILE A 22 3.10 4.34 6.46
CA ILE A 22 4.15 3.49 7.02
C ILE A 22 3.78 2.01 6.82
N SER A 23 2.55 1.59 7.12
CA SER A 23 2.14 0.19 6.99
C SER A 23 2.19 -0.33 5.54
N CYS A 24 1.90 0.52 4.56
CA CYS A 24 2.04 0.20 3.13
C CYS A 24 3.51 0.16 2.66
N LEU A 25 4.38 0.95 3.29
CA LEU A 25 5.74 1.25 2.80
C LEU A 25 6.87 0.73 3.71
N LYS A 26 6.59 0.10 4.85
CA LYS A 26 7.64 -0.44 5.74
C LYS A 26 8.48 -1.51 5.03
N SER A 27 7.84 -2.38 4.24
CA SER A 27 8.58 -3.34 3.39
C SER A 27 9.33 -2.67 2.23
N TRP A 28 8.95 -1.45 1.80
CA TRP A 28 9.69 -0.72 0.77
C TRP A 28 11.07 -0.24 1.24
N LYS A 29 11.18 0.24 2.49
CA LYS A 29 12.48 0.59 3.09
C LYS A 29 13.42 -0.61 3.20
N GLU A 30 12.86 -1.79 3.43
CA GLU A 30 13.60 -3.06 3.53
C GLU A 30 13.99 -3.62 2.15
N ILE A 31 13.13 -3.44 1.12
CA ILE A 31 13.35 -3.98 -0.23
C ILE A 31 14.21 -3.06 -1.12
N VAL A 32 14.10 -1.74 -0.99
CA VAL A 32 14.76 -0.77 -1.91
C VAL A 32 15.85 0.08 -1.21
N GLY A 33 15.96 -0.03 0.12
CA GLY A 33 17.05 0.56 0.89
C GLY A 33 16.94 2.08 1.05
N ASN A 34 16.50 2.54 2.24
CA ASN A 34 16.45 3.96 2.68
C ASN A 34 15.85 4.99 1.68
N GLY A 35 15.24 4.53 0.59
CA GLY A 35 14.64 5.36 -0.45
C GLY A 35 13.35 5.99 0.04
N THR A 36 13.18 7.27 -0.28
CA THR A 36 11.88 7.91 -0.26
C THR A 36 10.97 7.27 -1.31
N PRO A 37 9.65 7.18 -1.04
CA PRO A 37 8.70 6.67 -2.03
C PRO A 37 8.60 7.66 -3.20
N ASP A 38 8.89 7.18 -4.41
CA ASP A 38 8.69 7.90 -5.67
C ASP A 38 7.35 7.49 -6.33
N ALA A 39 6.96 8.18 -7.41
CA ALA A 39 5.69 7.94 -8.08
C ALA A 39 5.57 6.51 -8.67
N GLU A 40 6.69 5.92 -9.11
CA GLU A 40 6.75 4.57 -9.65
C GLU A 40 6.54 3.51 -8.56
N SER A 41 7.11 3.75 -7.37
CA SER A 41 6.93 2.91 -6.19
C SER A 41 5.47 2.89 -5.71
N LEU A 42 4.78 4.04 -5.75
CA LEU A 42 3.37 4.13 -5.42
C LEU A 42 2.50 3.42 -6.46
N GLU A 43 2.84 3.53 -7.75
CA GLU A 43 2.15 2.84 -8.84
C GLU A 43 2.22 1.32 -8.70
N TRP A 44 3.39 0.78 -8.36
CA TRP A 44 3.53 -0.65 -8.08
C TRP A 44 2.66 -1.09 -6.90
N LYS A 45 2.57 -0.28 -5.82
CA LYS A 45 1.73 -0.60 -4.66
C LYS A 45 0.24 -0.57 -5.03
N ILE A 46 -0.21 0.42 -5.78
CA ILE A 46 -1.58 0.50 -6.31
C ILE A 46 -1.91 -0.77 -7.09
N LEU A 47 -1.00 -1.21 -7.97
CA LEU A 47 -1.17 -2.43 -8.74
C LEU A 47 -1.30 -3.67 -7.83
N VAL A 48 -0.43 -3.81 -6.84
CA VAL A 48 -0.44 -4.97 -5.92
C VAL A 48 -1.74 -5.04 -5.10
N PHE A 49 -2.24 -3.94 -4.57
CA PHE A 49 -3.51 -3.91 -3.85
C PHE A 49 -4.71 -4.16 -4.77
N THR A 50 -4.70 -3.59 -5.98
CA THR A 50 -5.73 -3.85 -7.00
C THR A 50 -5.76 -5.32 -7.42
N LEU A 51 -4.59 -5.94 -7.59
CA LEU A 51 -4.48 -7.38 -7.89
C LEU A 51 -5.04 -8.23 -6.76
N ALA A 52 -4.81 -7.84 -5.50
CA ALA A 52 -5.38 -8.55 -4.35
C ALA A 52 -6.91 -8.50 -4.34
N MET A 53 -7.48 -7.33 -4.60
CA MET A 53 -8.94 -7.17 -4.72
C MET A 53 -9.54 -8.08 -5.79
N ASN A 54 -8.92 -8.13 -6.98
CA ASN A 54 -9.35 -9.01 -8.08
C ASN A 54 -9.18 -10.50 -7.80
N ARG A 55 -8.38 -10.84 -6.78
CA ARG A 55 -8.10 -12.22 -6.38
C ARG A 55 -8.92 -12.67 -5.17
N LEU A 56 -9.66 -11.79 -4.48
CA LEU A 56 -10.41 -12.17 -3.26
C LEU A 56 -11.38 -13.34 -3.44
N THR A 57 -11.88 -13.54 -4.66
CA THR A 57 -12.78 -14.66 -5.01
C THR A 57 -12.05 -15.94 -5.42
N ARG A 58 -10.71 -15.92 -5.45
CA ARG A 58 -9.88 -17.11 -5.62
C ARG A 58 -9.94 -17.91 -4.31
N GLY A 59 -9.88 -19.23 -4.43
CA GLY A 59 -9.96 -20.12 -3.26
C GLY A 59 -8.91 -19.79 -2.19
N LYS A 60 -9.25 -20.08 -0.93
CA LYS A 60 -8.44 -19.75 0.26
C LYS A 60 -6.99 -20.24 0.16
N ASP A 61 -6.76 -21.47 -0.30
CA ASP A 61 -5.42 -22.04 -0.45
C ASP A 61 -4.51 -21.22 -1.38
N PHE A 62 -5.07 -20.69 -2.46
CA PHE A 62 -4.35 -19.82 -3.38
C PHE A 62 -3.96 -18.50 -2.70
N LEU A 63 -4.87 -17.93 -1.90
CA LEU A 63 -4.63 -16.68 -1.18
C LEU A 63 -3.61 -16.88 -0.06
N GLU A 64 -3.69 -17.99 0.68
CA GLU A 64 -2.70 -18.35 1.70
C GLU A 64 -1.31 -18.45 1.09
N HIS A 65 -1.17 -19.22 0.01
CA HIS A 65 0.12 -19.33 -0.68
C HIS A 65 0.61 -17.97 -1.19
N THR A 66 -0.27 -17.17 -1.80
CA THR A 66 0.13 -15.89 -2.41
C THR A 66 0.48 -14.81 -1.39
N TYR A 67 -0.24 -14.69 -0.27
CA TYR A 67 -0.15 -13.53 0.63
C TYR A 67 0.48 -13.84 1.98
N LEU A 68 0.57 -15.12 2.38
CA LEU A 68 1.23 -15.51 3.64
C LEU A 68 2.65 -16.04 3.42
N SER A 69 3.02 -16.43 2.19
CA SER A 69 4.37 -16.92 1.87
C SER A 69 5.21 -15.97 1.01
N ALA A 70 4.62 -14.89 0.49
CA ALA A 70 5.32 -13.90 -0.33
C ALA A 70 5.64 -12.60 0.44
N GLU A 71 6.67 -11.89 -0.01
CA GLU A 71 7.00 -10.54 0.46
C GLU A 71 5.99 -9.52 -0.10
N VAL A 72 4.86 -9.39 0.59
CA VAL A 72 3.82 -8.39 0.27
C VAL A 72 3.93 -7.17 1.21
N PRO A 73 3.35 -6.01 0.85
CA PRO A 73 3.20 -4.90 1.78
C PRO A 73 2.60 -5.36 3.13
N GLU A 74 3.16 -4.90 4.26
CA GLU A 74 2.75 -5.38 5.60
C GLU A 74 1.24 -5.23 5.81
N LEU A 75 0.68 -4.07 5.43
CA LEU A 75 -0.75 -3.83 5.50
C LEU A 75 -1.56 -4.83 4.66
N LEU A 76 -1.14 -5.09 3.42
CA LEU A 76 -1.82 -6.03 2.54
C LEU A 76 -1.79 -7.44 3.14
N GLY A 77 -0.64 -7.88 3.65
CA GLY A 77 -0.50 -9.17 4.32
C GLY A 77 -1.43 -9.28 5.53
N ARG A 78 -1.58 -8.20 6.31
CA ARG A 78 -2.50 -8.15 7.45
C ARG A 78 -3.97 -8.27 7.01
N ILE A 79 -4.39 -7.48 6.04
CA ILE A 79 -5.77 -7.50 5.49
C ILE A 79 -6.08 -8.91 4.97
N MET A 80 -5.19 -9.46 4.13
CA MET A 80 -5.39 -10.79 3.55
C MET A 80 -5.39 -11.90 4.61
N LYS A 81 -4.55 -11.80 5.64
CA LYS A 81 -4.53 -12.75 6.76
C LYS A 81 -5.83 -12.74 7.54
N SER A 82 -6.40 -11.58 7.85
CA SER A 82 -7.69 -11.49 8.54
C SER A 82 -8.84 -12.02 7.68
N PHE A 83 -8.82 -11.77 6.37
CA PHE A 83 -9.79 -12.39 5.45
C PHE A 83 -9.68 -13.92 5.42
N ILE A 84 -8.46 -14.45 5.24
CA ILE A 84 -8.18 -15.89 5.22
C ILE A 84 -8.63 -16.56 6.54
N LYS A 85 -8.40 -15.91 7.67
CA LYS A 85 -8.81 -16.40 8.99
C LYS A 85 -10.30 -16.23 9.29
N GLU A 86 -11.07 -15.69 8.35
CA GLU A 86 -12.50 -15.42 8.50
C GLU A 86 -12.80 -14.41 9.63
N GLU A 87 -11.81 -13.58 9.97
CA GLU A 87 -11.95 -12.45 10.91
C GLU A 87 -12.55 -11.21 10.22
N MET A 88 -12.53 -11.18 8.89
CA MET A 88 -13.16 -10.16 8.05
C MET A 88 -13.92 -10.83 6.91
N SER A 89 -15.09 -10.28 6.57
CA SER A 89 -15.87 -10.71 5.42
C SER A 89 -15.24 -10.30 4.10
N LEU A 90 -15.70 -10.90 2.99
CA LEU A 90 -15.29 -10.52 1.63
C LEU A 90 -15.53 -9.03 1.35
N GLU A 91 -16.66 -8.50 1.78
CA GLU A 91 -17.05 -7.12 1.54
C GLU A 91 -16.22 -6.14 2.37
N GLU A 92 -16.02 -6.42 3.67
CA GLU A 92 -15.14 -5.61 4.52
C GLU A 92 -13.69 -5.61 4.00
N THR A 93 -13.23 -6.76 3.52
CA THR A 93 -11.90 -6.89 2.91
C THR A 93 -11.80 -6.06 1.64
N ARG A 94 -12.80 -6.11 0.76
CA ARG A 94 -12.85 -5.29 -0.45
C ARG A 94 -12.81 -3.80 -0.11
N GLN A 95 -13.65 -3.34 0.81
CA GLN A 95 -13.70 -1.94 1.22
C GLN A 95 -12.37 -1.44 1.78
N GLN A 96 -11.67 -2.25 2.59
CA GLN A 96 -10.35 -1.88 3.07
C GLN A 96 -9.31 -1.78 1.96
N LEU A 97 -9.33 -2.71 0.99
CA LEU A 97 -8.42 -2.65 -0.16
C LEU A 97 -8.71 -1.44 -1.05
N GLU A 98 -9.98 -1.14 -1.33
CA GLU A 98 -10.41 0.05 -2.08
C GLU A 98 -9.95 1.34 -1.39
N TYR A 99 -10.13 1.44 -0.07
CA TYR A 99 -9.65 2.56 0.71
C TYR A 99 -8.13 2.74 0.59
N CYS A 100 -7.37 1.65 0.68
CA CYS A 100 -5.91 1.70 0.53
C CYS A 100 -5.49 2.15 -0.88
N VAL A 101 -6.15 1.63 -1.92
CA VAL A 101 -5.89 2.02 -3.31
C VAL A 101 -6.16 3.50 -3.52
N ALA A 102 -7.32 3.99 -3.09
CA ALA A 102 -7.70 5.40 -3.21
C ALA A 102 -6.67 6.33 -2.53
N LYS A 103 -6.19 5.95 -1.34
CA LYS A 103 -5.15 6.70 -0.63
C LYS A 103 -3.81 6.70 -1.35
N LEU A 104 -3.37 5.55 -1.87
CA LEU A 104 -2.14 5.48 -2.64
C LEU A 104 -2.22 6.31 -3.94
N GLU A 105 -3.39 6.35 -4.59
CA GLU A 105 -3.63 7.18 -5.77
C GLU A 105 -3.63 8.68 -5.45
N GLU A 106 -4.29 9.10 -4.37
CA GLU A 106 -4.24 10.47 -3.85
C GLU A 106 -2.78 10.91 -3.65
N TRP A 107 -2.01 10.11 -2.94
CA TRP A 107 -0.59 10.36 -2.66
C TRP A 107 0.26 10.40 -3.94
N ARG A 108 0.04 9.49 -4.89
CA ARG A 108 0.74 9.50 -6.18
C ARG A 108 0.46 10.78 -6.95
N ASN A 109 -0.78 11.25 -6.95
CA ASN A 109 -1.17 12.47 -7.64
C ASN A 109 -0.56 13.72 -6.98
N GLU A 110 -0.59 13.80 -5.65
CA GLU A 110 0.07 14.87 -4.89
C GLU A 110 1.58 14.93 -5.20
N LEU A 111 2.24 13.78 -5.17
CA LEU A 111 3.67 13.68 -5.48
C LEU A 111 3.94 14.13 -6.93
N ASN A 112 3.16 13.67 -7.89
CA ASN A 112 3.29 14.07 -9.29
C ASN A 112 3.08 15.60 -9.49
N ASN A 113 2.12 16.20 -8.80
CA ASN A 113 1.87 17.64 -8.86
C ASN A 113 3.03 18.44 -8.23
N PHE A 114 3.58 17.92 -7.12
CA PHE A 114 4.73 18.51 -6.46
C PHE A 114 6.01 18.42 -7.31
N LEU A 115 6.20 17.33 -8.06
CA LEU A 115 7.33 17.14 -8.97
C LEU A 115 7.23 18.00 -10.22
N LYS A 116 6.01 18.33 -10.68
CA LYS A 116 5.74 19.20 -11.83
C LYS A 116 5.74 20.70 -11.49
N SER A 117 5.72 21.06 -10.21
CA SER A 117 5.80 22.46 -9.78
C SER A 117 7.25 22.99 -9.92
N PRO A 118 7.45 24.15 -10.57
CA PRO A 118 8.78 24.70 -10.87
C PRO A 118 9.63 24.97 -9.64
#